data_AF-A0A398BRI4-F1
#
_entry.id   AF-A0A398BRI4-F1
#
_cell.length_a   1.000
_cell.length_b   1.000
_cell.length_c   1.000
_cell.angle_alpha   90.00
_cell.angle_beta   90.00
_cell.angle_gamma   90.00
#
_symmetry.space_group_name_H-M   'P 1'
#
loop_
_entity.id
_entity.type
_entity.pdbx_description
1 polymer ?
#
loop_
_entity_poly.entity_id
_entity_poly.type
_entity_poly.pdbx_seq_one_letter_code
_entity_poly.pdbx_strand_id
1 'polypeptide(L)' 'MIRLEALAGLIVLAACAAPVAEPQTNVNVHATPAGVAVTPSVSTRIGAARVGVTPHGARIGTRIGGIGIGIGL' A
#
# COMPACT_ATOMS: atom_id res chain seq x y z
N MET A 1 -32.66 0.50 -23.02
CA MET A 1 -31.57 -0.34 -23.58
C MET A 1 -30.26 0.39 -23.36
N ILE A 2 -29.48 -0.01 -22.35
CA ILE A 2 -28.17 0.60 -22.08
C ILE A 2 -27.20 0.10 -23.16
N ARG A 3 -26.58 1.01 -23.91
CA ARG A 3 -25.63 0.66 -24.98
C ARG A 3 -24.34 0.10 -24.36
N LEU A 4 -23.75 -0.90 -25.00
CA LEU A 4 -22.53 -1.58 -24.55
C LEU A 4 -21.38 -0.59 -24.26
N GLU A 5 -21.27 0.47 -25.05
CA GLU A 5 -20.33 1.59 -24.88
C GLU A 5 -20.48 2.30 -23.53
N ALA A 6 -21.72 2.49 -23.06
CA ALA A 6 -22.00 3.13 -21.78
C ALA A 6 -21.60 2.22 -20.61
N LEU A 7 -21.69 0.90 -20.77
CA LEU A 7 -21.24 -0.07 -19.78
C LEU A 7 -19.70 -0.07 -19.68
N ALA A 8 -19.00 -0.05 -20.82
CA ALA A 8 -17.54 0.01 -20.85
C ALA A 8 -17.00 1.31 -20.22
N GLY A 9 -17.62 2.45 -20.54
CA GLY A 9 -17.28 3.74 -19.93
C GLY A 9 -17.45 3.75 -18.41
N LEU A 10 -18.52 3.12 -17.89
CA LEU A 10 -18.77 3.04 -16.45
C LEU A 10 -17.70 2.20 -15.72
N ILE A 11 -17.25 1.09 -16.33
CA ILE A 11 -16.23 0.21 -15.74
C ILE A 11 -14.88 0.92 -15.65
N VAL A 12 -14.48 1.65 -16.70
CA VAL A 12 -13.23 2.42 -16.68
C VAL A 12 -13.27 3.53 -15.64
N LEU A 13 -14.41 4.23 -15.53
CA LEU A 13 -14.58 5.29 -14.54
C LEU A 13 -14.57 4.73 -13.10
N ALA A 14 -15.19 3.57 -12.87
CA ALA A 14 -15.15 2.88 -11.57
C ALA A 14 -13.76 2.35 -11.21
N ALA A 15 -12.96 1.94 -12.20
CA ALA A 15 -11.57 1.55 -11.98
C ALA A 15 -10.67 2.76 -11.64
N CYS A 16 -10.98 3.94 -12.19
CA CYS A 16 -10.27 5.18 -11.88
C CYS A 16 -10.70 5.79 -10.54
N ALA A 17 -11.98 5.63 -10.19
CA ALA A 17 -12.53 6.00 -8.87
C ALA A 17 -12.26 4.95 -7.79
N ALA A 18 -11.47 3.91 -8.09
CA ALA A 18 -11.06 2.94 -7.10
C ALA A 18 -10.39 3.67 -5.92
N PRO A 19 -10.77 3.35 -4.68
CA PRO A 19 -10.33 4.09 -3.50
C PRO A 19 -8.80 4.15 -3.47
N VAL A 20 -8.28 5.38 -3.57
CA VAL A 20 -6.86 5.66 -3.37
C VAL A 20 -6.56 5.25 -1.94
N ALA A 21 -5.72 4.24 -1.75
CA ALA A 21 -5.50 3.73 -0.41
C ALA A 21 -4.78 4.79 0.41
N GLU A 22 -5.46 5.25 1.47
CA GLU A 22 -4.91 6.24 2.37
C GLU A 22 -3.56 5.76 2.92
N PRO A 23 -2.55 6.65 2.98
CA PRO A 23 -1.28 6.29 3.58
C PRO A 23 -1.48 5.87 5.03
N GLN A 24 -1.06 4.65 5.35
CA GLN A 24 -1.09 4.11 6.70
C GLN A 24 0.22 4.45 7.40
N THR A 25 0.12 5.20 8.48
CA THR A 25 1.23 5.46 9.40
C THR A 25 1.20 4.41 10.50
N ASN A 26 2.33 3.74 10.73
CA ASN A 26 2.51 2.78 11.82
C ASN A 26 3.71 3.20 12.66
N VAL A 27 3.63 3.00 13.97
CA VAL A 27 4.75 3.25 14.88
C VAL A 27 5.06 1.94 15.59
N ASN A 28 6.24 1.37 15.31
CA ASN A 28 6.71 0.19 16.02
C ASN A 28 7.57 0.64 17.20
N VAL A 29 7.23 0.17 18.39
CA VAL A 29 8.00 0.44 19.62
C VAL A 29 8.57 -0.87 20.12
N HIS A 30 9.88 -0.94 20.24
CA HIS A 30 10.61 -2.11 20.72
C HIS A 30 11.36 -1.75 22.00
N ALA A 31 11.03 -2.41 23.10
CA ALA A 31 11.83 -2.35 24.30
C ALA A 31 13.04 -3.28 24.16
N THR A 32 14.24 -2.74 24.32
CA THR A 32 15.51 -3.48 24.31
C THR A 32 16.21 -3.30 25.65
N PRO A 33 17.16 -4.17 26.02
CA PRO A 33 17.97 -3.96 27.22
C PRO A 33 18.76 -2.64 27.23
N ALA A 34 19.00 -2.03 26.06
CA ALA A 34 19.67 -0.75 25.90
C ALA A 34 18.72 0.47 25.93
N GLY A 35 17.40 0.25 26.05
CA GLY A 35 16.38 1.30 26.05
C GLY A 35 15.23 1.02 25.08
N VAL A 36 14.39 2.04 24.85
CA VAL A 36 13.23 1.96 23.94
C VAL A 36 13.62 2.44 22.54
N ALA A 37 13.50 1.57 21.55
CA ALA A 37 13.65 1.92 20.15
C ALA A 37 12.27 2.19 19.52
N VAL A 38 12.12 3.34 18.86
CA VAL A 38 10.89 3.72 18.16
C VAL A 38 11.20 3.81 16.67
N THR A 39 10.54 2.97 15.88
CA THR A 39 10.68 2.94 14.42
C THR A 39 9.34 3.31 13.79
N PRO A 40 9.13 4.60 13.45
CA PRO A 40 7.97 4.98 12.64
C PRO A 40 8.06 4.34 11.24
N SER A 41 6.92 4.15 10.59
CA SER A 41 6.88 3.73 9.20
C SER A 41 5.63 4.28 8.54
N VAL A 42 5.75 4.64 7.27
CA VAL A 42 4.62 5.09 6.45
C VAL A 42 4.50 4.12 5.29
N SER A 43 3.30 3.66 4.98
CA SER A 43 3.07 2.86 3.77
C SER A 43 1.74 3.18 3.11
N THR A 44 1.74 3.26 1.79
CA THR A 44 0.55 3.43 0.96
C THR A 44 0.38 2.24 0.02
N ARG A 45 -0.84 2.01 -0.46
CA ARG A 45 -1.13 0.99 -1.46
C ARG A 45 -1.52 1.67 -2.77
N ILE A 46 -0.81 1.31 -3.83
CA ILE A 46 -1.06 1.76 -5.19
C ILE A 46 -1.45 0.53 -5.99
N GLY A 47 -2.76 0.30 -6.17
CA GLY A 47 -3.29 -0.92 -6.78
C GLY A 47 -2.90 -2.19 -6.00
N ALA A 48 -2.21 -3.12 -6.66
CA ALA A 48 -1.71 -4.36 -6.04
C ALA A 48 -0.35 -4.17 -5.31
N ALA A 49 0.28 -3.00 -5.46
CA ALA A 49 1.55 -2.67 -4.83
C ALA A 49 1.34 -1.96 -3.48
N ARG A 50 2.22 -2.24 -2.52
CA ARG A 50 2.42 -1.49 -1.29
C ARG A 50 3.81 -0.87 -1.33
N VAL A 51 3.87 0.43 -1.10
CA VAL A 51 5.11 1.19 -1.00
C VAL A 51 5.18 1.77 0.39
N GLY A 52 6.32 1.69 1.06
CA GLY A 52 6.50 2.31 2.35
C GLY A 52 7.94 2.66 2.66
N VAL A 53 8.11 3.47 3.70
CA VAL A 53 9.39 3.97 4.17
C VAL A 53 9.48 3.76 5.69
N THR A 54 10.69 3.49 6.14
CA THR A 54 11.08 3.38 7.55
C THR A 54 12.35 4.22 7.75
N PRO A 55 12.69 4.62 8.99
CA PRO A 55 13.95 5.30 9.30
C PRO A 55 15.21 4.56 8.83
N HIS A 56 15.10 3.26 8.57
CA HIS A 56 16.21 2.39 8.20
C HIS A 56 16.26 2.07 6.71
N GLY A 57 15.27 2.52 5.91
CA GLY A 57 15.19 2.18 4.51
C GLY A 57 13.79 2.21 3.93
N ALA A 58 13.70 1.99 2.62
CA ALA A 58 12.44 1.96 1.87
C ALA A 58 12.04 0.52 1.54
N ARG A 59 10.74 0.24 1.47
CA ARG A 59 10.19 -1.07 1.08
C ARG A 59 9.17 -0.91 -0.02
N ILE A 60 9.29 -1.72 -1.06
CA ILE A 60 8.29 -1.82 -2.13
C ILE A 60 7.92 -3.29 -2.25
N GLY A 61 6.63 -3.62 -2.16
CA GLY A 61 6.19 -5.00 -2.33
C GLY A 61 4.78 -5.11 -2.88
N THR A 62 4.54 -6.11 -3.71
CA THR A 62 3.25 -6.39 -4.33
C THR A 62 2.63 -7.62 -3.70
N ARG A 63 1.29 -7.68 -3.63
CA ARG A 63 0.59 -8.89 -3.19
C ARG A 63 -0.02 -9.59 -4.41
N ILE A 64 0.42 -10.81 -4.71
CA ILE A 64 -0.11 -11.65 -5.79
C ILE A 64 -0.75 -12.88 -5.12
N GLY A 65 -2.07 -13.05 -5.25
CA GLY A 65 -2.77 -14.25 -4.74
C GLY A 65 -2.66 -14.48 -3.23
N GLY A 66 -2.49 -13.43 -2.42
CA GLY A 66 -2.30 -13.53 -0.96
C GLY A 66 -0.84 -13.62 -0.52
N ILE A 67 0.09 -13.92 -1.44
CA ILE A 67 1.53 -13.94 -1.18
C ILE A 67 2.09 -12.54 -1.42
N GLY A 68 2.76 -11.97 -0.42
CA GLY A 68 3.45 -10.69 -0.54
C GLY A 68 4.91 -10.91 -0.98
N ILE A 69 5.30 -10.30 -2.10
CA ILE A 69 6.69 -10.28 -2.57
C ILE A 69 7.17 -8.83 -2.51
N GLY A 70 8.30 -8.56 -1.87
CA GLY A 70 8.82 -7.22 -1.75
C GLY A 70 10.33 -7.14 -1.64
N ILE A 71 10.85 -5.97 -1.98
CA ILE A 71 12.26 -5.62 -1.98
C ILE A 71 12.41 -4.46 -0.99
N GLY A 72 13.33 -4.62 -0.03
CA GLY A 72 13.76 -3.55 0.87
C GLY A 72 15.10 -2.99 0.38
N LEU A 73 15.21 -1.66 0.39
CA LEU A 73 16.44 -0.90 0.14
C LEU A 73 16.95 -0.29 1.45
#